data_AF-A0A0J9E1H1-F1
#
_entry.id   AF-A0A0J9E1H1-F1
#
_cell.length_a   1.000
_cell.length_b   1.000
_cell.length_c   1.000
_cell.angle_alpha   90.00
_cell.angle_beta   90.00
_cell.angle_gamma   90.00
#
_symmetry.space_group_name_H-M   'P 1'
#
loop_
_entity.id
_entity.type
_entity.pdbx_description
1 polymer ?
#
loop_
_entity_poly.entity_id
_entity_poly.type
_entity_poly.pdbx_seq_one_letter_code
_entity_poly.pdbx_strand_id
1 'polypeptide(L)'
;MDEDDLLGSAIAPLELNAEEAARSVATLTQEVSRNGEESRRAADSYRISSDTISNQVSRAFRGLIQDGDKLSDVLRNLALSISEATFAAAIEPVADHIGSGISGFVNGLLGFRDGGAFAQGRVMPFARGGVVSSPVTFPMRGGMGLMGEAGPEAIMPLSRGPDGKLGVRAGGGGRPVSVVMNIQTPDVEGFRRSQSQVAAQMSRALSRGQRNR
;
A
#
# COMPACT_ATOMS: atom_id res chain seq x y z
N MET A 1 -55.84 -49.33 -27.41
CA MET A 1 -54.58 -48.56 -27.41
C MET A 1 -55.02 -47.20 -27.90
N ASP A 2 -55.30 -46.34 -26.93
CA ASP A 2 -56.18 -45.20 -27.08
C ASP A 2 -55.40 -44.01 -27.66
N GLU A 3 -56.05 -43.24 -28.53
CA GLU A 3 -55.44 -42.12 -29.26
C GLU A 3 -54.84 -41.05 -28.32
N ASP A 4 -55.34 -40.96 -27.09
CA ASP A 4 -54.83 -40.08 -26.05
C ASP A 4 -53.41 -40.45 -25.58
N ASP A 5 -53.04 -41.72 -25.61
CA ASP A 5 -51.73 -42.22 -25.17
C ASP A 5 -50.64 -41.91 -26.21
N LEU A 6 -51.03 -41.89 -27.50
CA LEU A 6 -50.15 -41.50 -28.61
C LEU A 6 -49.89 -39.99 -28.59
N LEU A 7 -50.90 -39.17 -28.30
CA LEU A 7 -50.76 -37.72 -28.18
C LEU A 7 -49.91 -37.33 -26.96
N GLY A 8 -50.09 -37.98 -25.81
CA GLY A 8 -49.26 -37.75 -24.62
C GLY A 8 -47.77 -38.05 -24.87
N SER A 9 -47.47 -39.12 -25.62
CA SER A 9 -46.09 -39.49 -25.97
C SER A 9 -45.41 -38.48 -26.92
N ALA A 10 -46.18 -37.80 -27.78
CA ALA A 10 -45.67 -36.81 -28.73
C ALA A 10 -45.46 -35.42 -28.10
N ILE A 11 -46.20 -35.09 -27.03
CA ILE A 11 -46.15 -33.77 -26.37
C ILE A 11 -45.04 -33.70 -25.31
N ALA A 12 -44.77 -34.78 -24.59
CA ALA A 12 -43.70 -34.84 -23.57
C ALA A 12 -42.31 -34.36 -24.05
N PRO A 13 -41.80 -34.75 -25.24
CA PRO A 13 -40.50 -34.25 -25.72
C PRO A 13 -40.54 -32.76 -26.12
N LEU A 14 -41.70 -32.24 -26.52
CA LEU A 14 -41.86 -30.82 -26.85
C LEU A 14 -41.84 -29.94 -25.59
N GLU A 15 -42.48 -30.39 -24.51
CA GLU A 15 -42.45 -29.69 -23.21
C GLU A 15 -41.05 -29.68 -22.60
N LEU A 16 -40.31 -30.79 -22.70
CA LEU A 16 -38.92 -30.88 -22.24
C LEU A 16 -38.01 -29.89 -22.99
N ASN A 17 -38.13 -29.83 -24.31
CA ASN A 17 -37.38 -28.89 -25.15
C ASN A 17 -37.76 -27.43 -24.86
N ALA A 18 -39.04 -27.15 -24.58
CA ALA A 18 -39.52 -25.82 -24.22
C ALA A 18 -38.98 -25.35 -22.86
N GLU A 19 -38.90 -26.25 -21.87
CA GLU A 19 -38.27 -25.94 -20.58
C GLU A 19 -36.76 -25.68 -20.72
N GLU A 20 -36.06 -26.47 -21.53
CA GLU A 20 -34.64 -26.28 -21.78
C GLU A 20 -34.36 -24.95 -22.52
N ALA A 21 -35.21 -24.61 -23.49
CA ALA A 21 -35.18 -23.31 -24.15
C ALA A 21 -35.44 -22.16 -23.16
N ALA A 22 -36.43 -22.28 -22.26
CA ALA A 22 -36.70 -21.26 -21.25
C ALA A 22 -35.51 -21.06 -20.29
N ARG A 23 -34.84 -22.14 -19.87
CA ARG A 23 -33.65 -22.09 -19.01
C ARG A 23 -32.45 -21.44 -19.71
N SER A 24 -32.23 -21.73 -20.99
CA SER A 24 -31.16 -21.09 -21.76
C SER A 24 -31.39 -19.59 -21.97
N VAL A 25 -32.63 -19.16 -22.23
CA VAL A 25 -32.98 -17.73 -22.36
C VAL A 25 -32.80 -16.99 -21.03
N ALA A 26 -33.18 -17.61 -19.91
CA ALA A 26 -32.95 -17.03 -18.58
C ALA A 26 -31.45 -16.86 -18.29
N THR A 27 -30.64 -17.86 -18.65
CA THR A 27 -29.18 -17.82 -18.49
C THR A 27 -28.55 -16.73 -19.36
N LEU A 28 -28.95 -16.64 -20.64
CA LEU A 28 -28.51 -15.58 -21.56
C LEU A 28 -28.87 -14.19 -21.05
N THR A 29 -30.08 -14.01 -20.50
CA THR A 29 -30.51 -12.71 -19.95
C THR A 29 -29.64 -12.30 -18.76
N GLN A 30 -29.28 -13.27 -17.91
CA GLN A 30 -28.37 -13.06 -16.79
C GLN A 30 -26.95 -12.71 -17.26
N GLU A 31 -26.44 -13.40 -18.29
CA GLU A 31 -25.14 -13.10 -18.89
C GLU A 31 -25.09 -11.72 -19.54
N VAL A 32 -26.14 -11.33 -20.27
CA VAL A 32 -26.23 -10.00 -20.91
C VAL A 32 -26.24 -8.90 -19.85
N SER A 33 -26.95 -9.09 -18.74
CA SER A 33 -26.96 -8.14 -17.63
C SER A 33 -25.59 -8.03 -16.96
N ARG A 34 -24.91 -9.16 -16.73
CA ARG A 34 -23.53 -9.20 -16.20
C ARG A 34 -22.54 -8.50 -17.15
N ASN A 35 -22.61 -8.80 -18.44
CA ASN A 35 -21.76 -8.21 -19.47
C ASN A 35 -21.98 -6.69 -19.59
N GLY A 36 -23.23 -6.22 -19.42
CA GLY A 36 -23.56 -4.80 -19.40
C GLY A 36 -22.93 -4.05 -18.22
N GLU A 37 -22.90 -4.67 -17.04
CA GLU A 37 -22.22 -4.08 -15.87
C GLU A 37 -20.69 -4.08 -16.03
N GLU A 38 -20.11 -5.18 -16.53
CA GLU A 38 -18.67 -5.25 -16.83
C GLU A 38 -18.26 -4.20 -17.87
N SER A 39 -19.06 -4.02 -18.93
CA SER A 39 -18.82 -2.98 -19.94
C SER A 39 -18.87 -1.57 -19.36
N ARG A 40 -19.75 -1.30 -18.40
CA ARG A 40 -19.81 0.00 -17.70
C ARG A 40 -18.59 0.22 -16.79
N ARG A 41 -18.21 -0.79 -16.00
CA ARG A 41 -17.00 -0.71 -15.16
C ARG A 41 -15.75 -0.51 -16.01
N ALA A 42 -15.67 -1.20 -17.15
CA ALA A 42 -14.60 -1.01 -18.12
C ALA A 42 -14.60 0.43 -18.65
N ALA A 43 -15.75 0.96 -19.10
CA ALA A 43 -15.87 2.34 -19.58
C ALA A 43 -15.46 3.39 -18.52
N ASP A 44 -15.86 3.20 -17.26
CA ASP A 44 -15.49 4.08 -16.16
C ASP A 44 -13.99 4.02 -15.88
N SER A 45 -13.39 2.82 -15.92
CA SER A 45 -11.94 2.64 -15.77
C SER A 45 -11.16 3.32 -16.89
N TYR A 46 -11.60 3.19 -18.15
CA TYR A 46 -10.99 3.85 -19.30
C TYR A 46 -11.04 5.38 -19.18
N ARG A 47 -12.17 5.92 -18.69
CA ARG A 47 -12.32 7.35 -18.47
C ARG A 47 -11.37 7.87 -17.38
N ILE A 48 -11.29 7.17 -16.25
CA ILE A 48 -10.38 7.51 -15.14
C ILE A 48 -8.91 7.43 -15.60
N SER A 49 -8.55 6.40 -16.37
CA SER A 49 -7.21 6.25 -16.95
C SER A 49 -6.89 7.41 -17.90
N SER A 50 -7.83 7.78 -18.78
CA SER A 50 -7.66 8.90 -19.72
C SER A 50 -7.42 10.22 -18.99
N ASP A 51 -8.26 10.55 -18.00
CA ASP A 51 -8.13 11.79 -17.23
C ASP A 51 -6.80 11.84 -16.47
N THR A 52 -6.37 10.70 -15.90
CA THR A 52 -5.09 10.59 -15.19
C THR A 52 -3.90 10.77 -16.12
N ILE A 53 -3.93 10.12 -17.29
CA ILE A 53 -2.88 10.21 -18.31
C ILE A 53 -2.80 11.65 -18.85
N SER A 54 -3.92 12.27 -19.21
CA SER A 54 -3.94 13.65 -19.71
C SER A 54 -3.38 14.63 -18.69
N ASN A 55 -3.72 14.47 -17.41
CA ASN A 55 -3.19 15.33 -16.34
C ASN A 55 -1.70 15.10 -16.06
N GLN A 56 -1.19 13.87 -16.23
CA GLN A 56 0.25 13.60 -16.13
C GLN A 56 1.02 14.18 -17.31
N VAL A 57 0.51 14.01 -18.55
CA VAL A 57 1.11 14.58 -19.76
C VAL A 57 1.12 16.11 -19.73
N SER A 58 0.01 16.74 -19.31
CA SER A 58 -0.06 18.21 -19.20
C SER A 58 0.91 18.76 -18.16
N ARG A 59 1.07 18.09 -17.01
CA ARG A 59 2.05 18.47 -15.98
C ARG A 59 3.48 18.28 -16.46
N ALA A 60 3.78 17.17 -17.13
CA ALA A 60 5.08 16.91 -17.73
C ALA A 60 5.46 17.98 -18.77
N PHE A 61 4.51 18.38 -19.60
CA PHE A 61 4.73 19.42 -20.61
C PHE A 61 4.92 20.81 -19.99
N ARG A 62 4.16 21.13 -18.93
CA ARG A 62 4.36 22.37 -18.17
C ARG A 62 5.73 22.40 -17.48
N GLY A 63 6.16 21.32 -16.83
CA GLY A 63 7.49 21.23 -16.21
C GLY A 63 8.63 21.37 -17.22
N LEU A 64 8.49 20.76 -18.40
CA LEU A 64 9.46 20.89 -19.49
C LEU A 64 9.59 22.34 -19.99
N ILE A 65 8.49 23.08 -20.09
CA ILE A 65 8.47 24.47 -20.58
C ILE A 65 8.85 25.49 -19.50
N GLN A 66 8.42 25.25 -18.26
CA GLN A 66 8.51 26.23 -17.18
C GLN A 66 9.82 26.12 -16.38
N ASP A 67 10.30 24.89 -16.15
CA ASP A 67 11.45 24.63 -15.27
C ASP A 67 12.69 24.13 -16.04
N GLY A 68 12.55 23.84 -17.34
CA GLY A 68 13.66 23.34 -18.17
C GLY A 68 14.09 21.91 -17.82
N ASP A 69 13.21 21.16 -17.17
CA ASP A 69 13.44 19.76 -16.80
C ASP A 69 13.86 18.95 -18.03
N LYS A 70 14.83 18.06 -17.86
CA LYS A 70 15.31 17.24 -18.97
C LYS A 70 14.19 16.29 -19.38
N LEU A 71 13.94 16.17 -20.67
CA LEU A 71 13.01 15.18 -21.25
C LEU A 71 13.27 13.76 -20.71
N SER A 72 14.52 13.44 -20.34
CA SER A 72 14.91 12.17 -19.70
C SER A 72 14.24 11.92 -18.35
N ASP A 73 14.03 12.96 -17.55
CA ASP A 73 13.45 12.86 -16.20
C ASP A 73 11.94 12.66 -16.30
N VAL A 74 11.30 13.34 -17.26
CA VAL A 74 9.89 13.13 -17.62
C VAL A 74 9.65 11.70 -18.10
N LEU A 75 10.47 11.21 -19.03
CA LEU A 75 10.35 9.84 -19.55
C LEU A 75 10.62 8.78 -18.48
N ARG A 76 11.56 9.04 -17.57
CA ARG A 76 11.83 8.15 -16.43
C ARG A 76 10.64 8.10 -15.47
N ASN A 77 10.01 9.23 -15.18
CA ASN A 77 8.83 9.28 -14.30
C ASN A 77 7.61 8.61 -14.95
N LEU A 78 7.41 8.76 -16.26
CA LEU A 78 6.38 8.05 -17.00
C LEU A 78 6.63 6.54 -17.02
N ALA A 79 7.88 6.12 -17.22
CA ALA A 79 8.25 4.70 -17.19
C ALA A 79 8.03 4.09 -15.79
N LEU A 80 8.35 4.84 -14.72
CA LEU A 80 8.10 4.42 -13.35
C LEU A 80 6.60 4.30 -13.05
N SER A 81 5.78 5.26 -13.47
CA SER A 81 4.33 5.22 -13.21
C SER A 81 3.64 4.08 -13.98
N ILE A 82 4.04 3.82 -15.23
CA ILE A 82 3.57 2.67 -16.00
C ILE A 82 3.99 1.36 -15.31
N SER A 83 5.25 1.26 -14.87
CA SER A 83 5.75 0.06 -14.17
C SER A 83 4.98 -0.20 -12.87
N GLU A 84 4.70 0.84 -12.09
CA GLU A 84 3.96 0.73 -10.83
C GLU A 84 2.50 0.34 -11.06
N ALA A 85 1.85 0.93 -12.06
CA ALA A 85 0.47 0.57 -12.45
C ALA A 85 0.37 -0.88 -12.97
N THR A 86 1.34 -1.31 -13.78
CA THR A 86 1.36 -2.69 -14.32
C THR A 86 1.64 -3.71 -13.22
N PHE A 87 2.53 -3.38 -12.28
CA PHE A 87 2.84 -4.22 -11.12
C PHE A 87 1.66 -4.31 -10.15
N ALA A 88 0.99 -3.19 -9.86
CA ALA A 88 -0.21 -3.17 -9.05
C ALA A 88 -1.33 -4.01 -9.69
N ALA A 89 -1.63 -3.81 -10.97
CA ALA A 89 -2.65 -4.57 -11.70
C ALA A 89 -2.37 -6.10 -11.75
N ALA A 90 -1.10 -6.51 -11.68
CA ALA A 90 -0.72 -7.92 -11.66
C ALA A 90 -0.88 -8.57 -10.27
N ILE A 91 -0.73 -7.79 -9.19
CA ILE A 91 -0.74 -8.29 -7.81
C ILE A 91 -2.09 -8.12 -7.14
N GLU A 92 -2.82 -7.04 -7.46
CA GLU A 92 -4.13 -6.71 -6.90
C GLU A 92 -5.14 -7.87 -6.99
N PRO A 93 -5.27 -8.63 -8.10
CA PRO A 93 -6.19 -9.77 -8.16
C PRO A 93 -5.81 -10.88 -7.18
N VAL A 94 -4.51 -11.17 -7.03
CA VAL A 94 -4.03 -12.22 -6.11
C VAL A 94 -4.18 -11.76 -4.65
N ALA A 95 -3.92 -10.49 -4.37
CA ALA A 95 -4.12 -9.89 -3.06
C ALA A 95 -5.61 -9.90 -2.66
N ASP A 96 -6.51 -9.59 -3.58
CA ASP A 96 -7.96 -9.62 -3.38
C ASP A 96 -8.51 -11.04 -3.25
N HIS A 97 -8.01 -12.01 -4.03
CA HIS A 97 -8.40 -13.41 -3.91
C HIS A 97 -7.91 -14.06 -2.60
N ILE A 98 -6.71 -13.70 -2.13
CA ILE A 98 -6.20 -14.16 -0.83
C ILE A 98 -6.96 -13.47 0.31
N GLY A 99 -7.22 -12.17 0.20
CA GLY A 99 -7.99 -11.41 1.20
C GLY A 99 -9.45 -11.87 1.33
N SER A 100 -10.12 -12.15 0.21
CA SER A 100 -11.50 -12.66 0.17
C SER A 100 -11.61 -14.14 0.56
N GLY A 101 -10.66 -14.98 0.16
CA GLY A 101 -10.63 -16.40 0.53
C GLY A 101 -10.35 -16.62 2.02
N ILE A 102 -9.43 -15.86 2.60
CA ILE A 102 -9.13 -15.92 4.04
C ILE A 102 -10.28 -15.36 4.87
N SER A 103 -10.90 -14.24 4.46
CA SER A 103 -12.07 -13.69 5.16
C SER A 103 -13.31 -14.60 5.05
N GLY A 104 -13.52 -15.28 3.91
CA GLY A 104 -14.58 -16.28 3.74
C GLY A 104 -14.35 -17.54 4.58
N PHE A 105 -13.11 -18.02 4.68
CA PHE A 105 -12.76 -19.17 5.52
C PHE A 105 -12.88 -18.84 7.03
N VAL A 106 -12.46 -17.64 7.43
CA VAL A 106 -12.61 -17.16 8.82
C VAL A 106 -14.10 -16.95 9.18
N ASN A 107 -14.90 -16.40 8.27
CA ASN A 107 -16.35 -16.25 8.48
C ASN A 107 -17.08 -17.62 8.51
N GLY A 108 -16.66 -18.58 7.69
CA GLY A 108 -17.20 -19.94 7.70
C GLY A 108 -16.82 -20.74 8.96
N LEU A 109 -15.61 -20.52 9.49
CA LEU A 109 -15.14 -21.19 10.70
C LEU A 109 -15.74 -20.59 12.00
N LEU A 110 -16.13 -19.31 11.98
CA LEU A 110 -16.77 -18.61 13.09
C LEU A 110 -18.32 -18.67 13.06
N GLY A 111 -18.90 -19.26 12.02
CA GLY A 111 -20.34 -19.23 11.72
C GLY A 111 -21.18 -20.43 12.19
N PHE A 112 -20.67 -21.31 13.05
CA PHE A 112 -21.45 -22.48 13.50
C PHE A 112 -22.06 -22.30 14.89
N ARG A 113 -23.38 -22.08 14.84
CA ARG A 113 -24.39 -22.22 15.91
C ARG A 113 -24.46 -21.07 16.91
N ASP A 114 -25.49 -20.24 16.70
CA ASP A 114 -26.08 -19.28 17.63
C ASP A 114 -25.33 -17.95 17.84
N GLY A 115 -25.61 -16.99 16.95
CA GLY A 115 -25.61 -15.55 17.30
C GLY A 115 -24.26 -14.95 17.72
N GLY A 116 -23.16 -15.35 17.08
CA GLY A 116 -21.82 -14.85 17.40
C GLY A 116 -21.70 -13.34 17.20
N ALA A 117 -21.68 -12.60 18.33
CA ALA A 117 -21.02 -11.33 18.69
C ALA A 117 -20.69 -10.23 17.64
N PHE A 118 -21.15 -10.32 16.40
CA PHE A 118 -20.89 -9.37 15.31
C PHE A 118 -22.14 -8.54 14.97
N ALA A 119 -23.32 -8.96 15.44
CA ALA A 119 -24.59 -8.30 15.15
C ALA A 119 -24.81 -6.96 15.88
N GLN A 120 -23.89 -6.53 16.74
CA GLN A 120 -24.10 -5.32 17.56
C GLN A 120 -23.04 -4.23 17.36
N GLY A 121 -22.59 -4.04 16.11
CA GLY A 121 -22.14 -2.73 15.61
C GLY A 121 -21.03 -2.01 16.39
N ARG A 122 -20.22 -2.74 17.18
CA ARG A 122 -19.23 -2.12 18.06
C ARG A 122 -17.90 -2.86 18.06
N VAL A 123 -17.48 -3.31 16.88
CA VAL A 123 -16.05 -3.49 16.62
C VAL A 123 -15.53 -2.08 16.40
N MET A 124 -14.98 -1.46 17.46
CA MET A 124 -14.06 -0.34 17.27
C MET A 124 -12.81 -0.95 16.64
N PRO A 125 -12.54 -0.74 15.35
CA PRO A 125 -11.27 -1.15 14.81
C PRO A 125 -10.20 -0.36 15.58
N PHE A 126 -9.18 -1.05 16.09
CA PHE A 126 -7.94 -0.41 16.50
C PHE A 126 -7.21 0.08 15.23
N ALA A 127 -7.83 1.04 14.56
CA ALA A 127 -7.29 1.72 13.40
C ALA A 127 -6.30 2.76 13.92
N ARG A 128 -5.03 2.53 13.58
CA ARG A 128 -3.81 3.26 13.97
C ARG A 128 -3.19 2.67 15.23
N GLY A 129 -1.98 2.12 15.07
CA GLY A 129 -1.18 1.53 16.15
C GLY A 129 -1.06 2.47 17.34
N GLY A 130 -1.91 2.25 18.33
CA GLY A 130 -1.79 2.81 19.67
C GLY A 130 -0.99 1.83 20.52
N VAL A 131 0.10 2.32 21.10
CA VAL A 131 0.85 1.60 22.14
C VAL A 131 -0.10 1.33 23.30
N VAL A 132 -0.21 0.07 23.72
CA VAL A 132 -1.05 -0.31 24.87
C VAL A 132 -0.23 -0.08 26.13
N SER A 133 -0.20 1.18 26.59
CA SER A 133 0.56 1.60 27.77
C SER A 133 -0.07 1.20 29.11
N SER A 134 -1.19 0.47 29.11
CA SER A 134 -1.86 -0.02 30.31
C SER A 134 -2.68 -1.28 30.00
N PRO A 135 -2.88 -2.19 30.97
CA PRO A 135 -3.54 -3.47 30.72
C PRO A 135 -4.93 -3.27 30.12
N VAL A 136 -5.15 -3.78 28.90
CA VAL A 136 -6.45 -3.73 28.23
C VAL A 136 -7.14 -5.06 28.42
N THR A 137 -8.29 -5.02 29.07
CA THR A 137 -9.16 -6.19 29.20
C THR A 137 -10.00 -6.35 27.95
N PHE A 138 -10.06 -7.57 27.40
CA PHE A 138 -10.97 -7.90 26.32
C PHE A 138 -11.80 -9.14 26.69
N PRO A 139 -13.10 -9.17 26.33
CA PRO A 139 -13.96 -10.29 26.67
C PRO A 139 -13.60 -11.53 25.87
N MET A 140 -13.49 -12.69 26.53
CA MET A 140 -13.33 -14.01 25.92
C MET A 140 -14.52 -14.90 26.30
N ARG A 141 -14.81 -15.94 25.51
CA ARG A 141 -15.89 -16.89 25.82
C ARG A 141 -15.55 -17.66 27.10
N GLY A 142 -16.18 -17.29 28.21
CA GLY A 142 -15.97 -17.90 29.53
C GLY A 142 -15.04 -17.12 30.48
N GLY A 143 -14.66 -15.87 30.16
CA GLY A 143 -13.86 -15.04 31.08
C GLY A 143 -13.41 -13.70 30.50
N MET A 144 -12.66 -12.93 31.30
CA MET A 144 -12.04 -11.68 30.87
C MET A 144 -10.55 -11.93 30.59
N GLY A 145 -10.10 -11.71 29.35
CA GLY A 145 -8.68 -11.75 28.99
C GLY A 145 -8.01 -10.42 29.31
N LEU A 146 -6.81 -10.45 29.90
CA LEU A 146 -6.01 -9.25 30.19
C LEU A 146 -4.79 -9.26 29.27
N MET A 147 -4.69 -8.27 28.37
CA MET A 147 -3.48 -8.04 27.58
C MET A 147 -2.61 -7.02 28.28
N GLY A 148 -1.39 -7.42 28.66
CA GLY A 148 -0.34 -6.54 29.16
C GLY A 148 0.99 -6.92 28.54
N GLU A 149 1.78 -5.93 28.15
CA GLU A 149 3.12 -6.12 27.60
C GLU A 149 4.08 -6.52 28.74
N ALA A 150 5.05 -7.40 28.47
CA ALA A 150 5.94 -8.00 29.47
C ALA A 150 7.03 -7.04 30.01
N GLY A 151 6.72 -5.75 30.10
CA GLY A 151 7.61 -4.67 30.53
C GLY A 151 7.72 -3.56 29.49
N PRO A 152 8.21 -2.36 29.87
CA PRO A 152 8.35 -1.24 28.93
C PRO A 152 9.42 -1.55 27.87
N GLU A 153 9.00 -1.81 26.63
CA GLU A 153 9.92 -1.91 25.50
C GLU A 153 10.40 -0.51 25.07
N ALA A 154 11.72 -0.36 24.91
CA ALA A 154 12.29 0.91 24.46
C ALA A 154 11.96 1.14 22.98
N ILE A 155 11.12 2.14 22.68
CA ILE A 155 10.86 2.61 21.32
C ILE A 155 12.12 3.30 20.81
N MET A 156 12.86 2.63 19.92
CA MET A 156 14.03 3.20 19.26
C MET A 156 13.64 3.76 17.90
N PRO A 157 14.05 5.00 17.54
CA PRO A 157 13.74 5.57 16.24
C PRO A 157 14.46 4.78 15.13
N LEU A 158 13.70 4.02 14.37
CA LEU A 158 14.18 3.36 13.15
C LEU A 158 14.26 4.39 12.04
N SER A 159 15.38 4.40 11.31
CA SER A 159 15.50 5.18 10.08
C SER A 159 16.00 4.32 8.95
N ARG A 160 15.56 4.62 7.74
CA ARG A 160 16.03 3.96 6.53
C ARG A 160 17.41 4.48 6.14
N GLY A 161 18.36 3.57 5.97
CA GLY A 161 19.68 3.85 5.43
C GLY A 161 19.63 4.10 3.91
N PRO A 162 20.69 4.70 3.32
CA PRO A 162 20.82 4.89 1.87
C PRO A 162 20.82 3.57 1.09
N ASP A 163 21.10 2.46 1.76
CA ASP A 163 21.05 1.08 1.27
C ASP A 163 19.64 0.47 1.34
N GLY A 164 18.63 1.26 1.74
CA GLY A 164 17.24 0.84 1.83
C GLY A 164 16.91 0.00 3.07
N LYS A 165 17.90 -0.35 3.91
CA LYS A 165 17.71 -1.16 5.11
C LYS A 165 17.27 -0.29 6.30
N LEU A 166 16.44 -0.83 7.17
CA LEU A 166 16.03 -0.16 8.41
C LEU A 166 17.05 -0.48 9.50
N GLY A 167 17.58 0.55 10.16
CA GLY A 167 18.50 0.42 11.27
C GLY A 167 18.10 1.30 12.45
N VAL A 168 18.47 0.88 13.66
CA VAL A 168 18.31 1.66 14.89
C VAL A 168 19.30 2.83 14.85
N ARG A 169 18.81 4.07 14.84
CA ARG A 169 19.70 5.20 15.13
C ARG A 169 19.98 5.19 16.62
N ALA A 170 21.23 4.94 17.00
CA ALA A 170 21.72 5.35 18.31
C ALA A 170 21.56 6.88 18.39
N GLY A 171 20.49 7.34 19.04
CA GLY A 171 20.23 8.74 19.30
C GLY A 171 21.40 9.30 20.11
N GLY A 172 22.30 10.03 19.45
CA GLY A 172 23.43 10.67 20.10
C GLY A 172 24.63 10.93 19.20
N GLY A 173 24.78 10.19 18.10
CA GLY A 173 25.92 10.35 17.19
C GLY A 173 25.62 11.25 16.00
N GLY A 174 25.68 12.58 16.18
CA GLY A 174 25.67 13.50 15.05
C GLY A 174 26.73 13.06 14.02
N ARG A 175 26.37 13.09 12.72
CA ARG A 175 27.23 12.62 11.63
C ARG A 175 28.66 13.21 11.82
N PRO A 176 29.73 12.39 11.80
CA PRO A 176 31.06 12.85 12.13
C PRO A 176 31.46 13.98 11.18
N VAL A 177 31.74 15.15 11.73
CA VAL A 177 32.21 16.31 10.95
C VAL A 177 33.71 16.15 10.79
N SER A 178 34.16 15.75 9.60
CA SER A 178 35.58 15.70 9.25
C SER A 178 36.01 17.05 8.70
N VAL A 179 37.05 17.64 9.31
CA VAL A 179 37.69 18.88 8.83
C VAL A 179 39.14 18.55 8.51
N VAL A 180 39.49 18.61 7.23
CA VAL A 180 40.88 18.43 6.77
C VAL A 180 41.46 19.81 6.51
N MET A 181 42.55 20.15 7.20
CA MET A 181 43.26 21.42 7.03
C MET A 181 44.69 21.15 6.56
N ASN A 182 45.01 21.57 5.34
CA ASN A 182 46.35 21.47 4.79
C ASN A 182 47.09 22.78 5.05
N ILE A 183 48.16 22.74 5.85
CA ILE A 183 48.97 23.90 6.18
C ILE A 183 50.32 23.74 5.49
N GLN A 184 50.67 24.69 4.63
CA GLN A 184 52.00 24.78 4.02
C GLN A 184 52.65 26.06 4.53
N THR A 185 53.70 25.92 5.34
CA THR A 185 54.49 27.07 5.80
C THR A 185 55.94 26.91 5.35
N PRO A 186 56.54 27.95 4.75
CA PRO A 186 57.97 27.97 4.47
C PRO A 186 58.80 28.30 5.72
N ASP A 187 58.19 28.87 6.75
CA ASP A 187 58.81 29.24 8.04
C ASP A 187 58.10 28.55 9.22
N VAL A 188 58.90 27.89 10.07
CA VAL A 188 58.43 27.15 11.25
C VAL A 188 58.20 28.09 12.44
N GLU A 189 58.94 29.19 12.56
CA GLU A 189 58.74 30.15 13.66
C GLU A 189 57.46 30.96 13.48
N GLY A 190 57.17 31.40 12.25
CA GLY A 190 55.89 32.02 11.89
C GLY A 190 54.69 31.10 12.15
N PHE A 191 54.84 29.79 11.93
CA PHE A 191 53.81 28.81 12.28
C PHE A 191 53.60 28.72 13.80
N ARG A 192 54.66 28.64 14.60
CA ARG A 192 54.56 28.60 16.08
C ARG A 192 53.83 29.83 16.62
N ARG A 193 54.08 31.01 16.05
CA ARG A 193 53.40 32.25 16.44
C ARG A 193 51.93 32.29 16.04
N SER A 194 51.55 31.64 14.94
CA SER A 194 50.17 31.62 14.41
C SER A 194 49.36 30.39 14.83
N GLN A 195 49.96 29.43 15.54
CA GLN A 195 49.32 28.20 16.01
C GLN A 195 47.98 28.46 16.73
N SER A 196 47.92 29.48 17.60
CA SER A 196 46.70 29.85 18.32
C SER A 196 45.59 30.36 17.39
N GLN A 197 45.95 31.07 16.32
CA GLN A 197 45.00 31.58 15.33
C GLN A 197 44.43 30.43 14.48
N VAL A 198 45.28 29.48 14.09
CA VAL A 198 44.88 28.26 13.37
C VAL A 198 43.92 27.42 14.22
N ALA A 199 44.24 27.21 15.50
CA ALA A 199 43.38 26.49 16.45
C ALA A 199 42.00 27.18 16.62
N ALA A 200 42.00 28.51 16.67
CA ALA A 200 40.77 29.30 16.74
C ALA A 200 39.93 29.19 15.46
N GLN A 201 40.57 29.15 14.28
CA GLN A 201 39.87 28.94 13.00
C GLN A 201 39.27 27.54 12.90
N MET A 202 39.99 26.51 13.35
CA MET A 202 39.50 25.13 13.41
C MET A 202 38.28 25.01 14.32
N SER A 203 38.34 25.59 15.52
CA SER A 203 37.22 25.60 16.47
C SER A 203 35.97 26.26 15.87
N ARG A 204 36.14 27.40 15.17
CA ARG A 204 35.03 28.07 14.44
C ARG A 204 34.49 27.23 13.28
N ALA A 205 35.34 26.51 12.55
CA ALA A 205 34.91 25.63 11.47
C ALA A 205 34.08 24.46 12.00
N LEU A 206 34.52 23.83 13.10
CA LEU A 206 33.77 22.79 13.80
C LEU A 206 32.42 23.30 14.32
N SER A 207 32.39 24.44 15.00
CA SER A 207 31.13 25.02 15.51
C SER A 207 30.16 25.45 14.40
N ARG A 208 30.64 25.78 13.19
CA ARG A 208 29.76 26.04 12.03
C ARG A 208 29.23 24.75 11.42
N GLY A 209 30.08 23.73 11.28
CA GLY A 209 29.67 22.40 10.81
C GLY A 209 28.70 21.69 11.76
N GLN A 210 28.74 22.01 13.06
CA GLN A 210 27.77 21.52 14.04
C GLN A 210 26.44 22.28 14.01
N ARG A 211 26.43 23.56 13.60
CA ARG A 211 25.25 24.43 13.56
C ARG A 211 24.45 24.34 12.26
N ASN A 212 25.10 24.11 11.13
CA ASN A 212 24.41 23.92 9.83
C ASN A 212 23.95 22.46 9.63
N ARG A 213 23.49 21.82 10.71
CA ARG A 213 22.97 20.44 10.70
C ARG A 213 21.47 20.41 10.55
#